data_AF-A0A060Z6M9-F1
#
_entry.id   AF-A0A060Z6M9-F1
#
_cell.length_a   1.000
_cell.length_b   1.000
_cell.length_c   1.000
_cell.angle_alpha   90.00
_cell.angle_beta   90.00
_cell.angle_gamma   90.00
#
_symmetry.space_group_name_H-M   'P 1'
#
loop_
_entity.id
_entity.type
_entity.pdbx_description
1 polymer ?
#
loop_
_entity_poly.entity_id
_entity_poly.type
_entity_poly.pdbx_seq_one_letter_code
_entity_poly.pdbx_strand_id
1 'polypeptide(L)'
;MFQDIKVSDDLNQNFKECHKHNKLALSGKPADSVNIKILNAGAWSRSSEKVFVSLPTELEDLIPEVEDFYKKNHSGRKLHWHHLMSNGIITFKNEVGQYDLEVTTFQLAVLFAWNQRPRERISFENLKLATELPDAELRRTLWVRHGVNE
;
A
#
# COMPACT_ATOMS: atom_id res chain seq x y z
N MET A 1 -15.75 -11.54 -10.22
CA MET A 1 -15.37 -11.26 -8.82
C MET A 1 -14.69 -12.46 -8.16
N PHE A 2 -15.38 -13.51 -7.68
CA PHE A 2 -14.69 -14.63 -6.99
C PHE A 2 -13.63 -15.34 -7.84
N GLN A 3 -13.87 -15.50 -9.14
CA GLN A 3 -12.86 -16.03 -10.05
C GLN A 3 -11.62 -15.13 -10.15
N ASP A 4 -11.81 -13.80 -10.13
CA ASP A 4 -10.70 -12.85 -10.16
C ASP A 4 -9.85 -12.94 -8.89
N ILE A 5 -10.49 -13.21 -7.73
CA ILE A 5 -9.77 -13.42 -6.47
C ILE A 5 -8.88 -14.65 -6.57
N LYS A 6 -9.42 -15.78 -7.06
CA LYS A 6 -8.64 -17.03 -7.21
C LYS A 6 -7.44 -16.83 -8.15
N VAL A 7 -7.68 -16.22 -9.32
CA VAL A 7 -6.60 -15.90 -10.28
C VAL A 7 -5.57 -14.98 -9.64
N SER A 8 -6.01 -13.99 -8.85
CA SER A 8 -5.12 -13.11 -8.13
C SER A 8 -4.28 -13.84 -7.08
N ASP A 9 -4.85 -14.82 -6.37
CA ASP A 9 -4.13 -15.60 -5.37
C ASP A 9 -3.03 -16.47 -6.05
N ASP A 10 -3.34 -17.09 -7.19
CA ASP A 10 -2.37 -17.84 -8.00
C ASP A 10 -1.23 -16.93 -8.50
N LEU A 11 -1.55 -15.73 -8.99
CA LEU A 11 -0.56 -14.74 -9.42
C LEU A 11 0.35 -14.30 -8.26
N ASN A 12 -0.22 -14.10 -7.07
CA ASN A 12 0.52 -13.71 -5.89
C ASN A 12 1.47 -14.81 -5.40
N GLN A 13 1.06 -16.08 -5.46
CA GLN A 13 1.93 -17.21 -5.17
C GLN A 13 3.11 -17.28 -6.15
N ASN A 14 2.83 -17.19 -7.45
CA ASN A 14 3.88 -17.18 -8.49
C ASN A 14 4.86 -16.02 -8.29
N PHE A 15 4.36 -14.82 -7.96
CA PHE A 15 5.22 -13.67 -7.64
C PHE A 15 6.14 -13.98 -6.45
N LYS A 16 5.60 -14.52 -5.36
CA LYS A 16 6.39 -14.88 -4.18
C LYS A 16 7.46 -15.93 -4.49
N GLU A 17 7.14 -16.92 -5.32
CA GLU A 17 8.09 -17.95 -5.74
C GLU A 17 9.24 -17.37 -6.58
N CYS A 18 8.95 -16.49 -7.55
CA CYS A 18 9.97 -15.82 -8.36
C CYS A 18 10.95 -14.99 -7.51
N HIS A 19 10.46 -14.40 -6.41
CA HIS A 19 11.24 -13.52 -5.54
C HIS A 19 11.78 -14.19 -4.27
N LYS A 20 11.48 -15.48 -4.05
CA LYS A 20 11.88 -16.22 -2.84
C LYS A 20 13.39 -16.21 -2.57
N HIS A 21 14.19 -16.26 -3.63
CA HIS A 21 15.66 -16.25 -3.54
C HIS A 21 16.30 -14.91 -3.94
N ASN A 22 15.50 -13.95 -4.41
CA ASN A 22 15.99 -12.63 -4.83
C ASN A 22 15.60 -11.55 -3.81
N LYS A 23 16.26 -11.56 -2.64
CA LYS A 23 16.01 -10.59 -1.56
C LYS A 23 16.32 -9.14 -1.96
N LEU A 24 17.18 -8.93 -2.96
CA LEU A 24 17.53 -7.59 -3.45
C LEU A 24 16.35 -6.93 -4.16
N ALA A 25 15.53 -7.71 -4.87
CA ALA A 25 14.37 -7.19 -5.60
C ALA A 25 13.27 -6.64 -4.69
N LEU A 26 13.17 -7.08 -3.43
CA LEU A 26 12.14 -6.59 -2.50
C LEU A 26 12.73 -5.65 -1.43
N SER A 27 13.83 -4.97 -1.73
CA SER A 27 14.56 -4.09 -0.81
C SER A 27 14.86 -4.78 0.54
N GLY A 28 15.22 -6.06 0.48
CA GLY A 28 15.55 -6.88 1.65
C GLY A 28 14.35 -7.48 2.40
N LYS A 29 13.11 -7.19 1.99
CA LYS A 29 11.90 -7.75 2.62
C LYS A 29 11.65 -9.20 2.21
N PRO A 30 11.11 -10.05 3.10
CA PRO A 30 10.63 -11.37 2.72
C PRO A 30 9.49 -11.27 1.70
N ALA A 31 9.50 -12.10 0.66
CA ALA A 31 8.43 -12.16 -0.34
C ALA A 31 7.05 -12.39 0.31
N ASP A 32 7.00 -13.12 1.41
CA ASP A 32 5.76 -13.40 2.14
C ASP A 32 5.13 -12.18 2.83
N SER A 33 5.90 -11.12 3.05
CA SER A 33 5.40 -9.88 3.67
C SER A 33 4.50 -9.05 2.76
N VAL A 34 4.43 -9.40 1.47
CA VAL A 34 3.66 -8.69 0.45
C VAL A 34 2.51 -9.57 -0.02
N ASN A 35 1.34 -8.97 -0.24
CA ASN A 35 0.19 -9.63 -0.86
C ASN A 35 -0.42 -8.73 -1.93
N ILE A 36 -0.23 -9.08 -3.19
CA ILE A 36 -0.67 -8.28 -4.35
C ILE A 36 -2.01 -8.82 -4.83
N LYS A 37 -2.98 -7.91 -4.97
CA LYS A 37 -4.28 -8.21 -5.58
C LYS A 37 -4.37 -7.65 -7.00
N ILE A 38 -4.25 -8.52 -8.00
CA ILE A 38 -4.38 -8.17 -9.42
C ILE A 38 -5.78 -8.58 -9.89
N LEU A 39 -6.64 -7.59 -10.10
CA LEU A 39 -8.07 -7.80 -10.34
C LEU A 39 -8.51 -7.14 -11.65
N ASN A 40 -9.61 -7.65 -12.22
CA ASN A 40 -10.22 -7.04 -13.39
C ASN A 40 -10.84 -5.67 -13.03
N ALA A 41 -10.27 -4.59 -13.57
CA ALA A 41 -10.74 -3.24 -13.32
C ALA A 41 -12.24 -3.05 -13.61
N GLY A 42 -12.77 -3.61 -14.69
CA GLY A 42 -14.19 -3.44 -15.06
C GLY A 42 -15.17 -4.08 -14.05
N ALA A 43 -14.71 -5.06 -13.27
CA ALA A 43 -15.53 -5.68 -12.24
C ALA A 43 -15.34 -5.04 -10.86
N TRP A 44 -14.15 -4.50 -10.55
CA TRP A 44 -13.78 -4.07 -9.20
C TRP A 44 -13.63 -2.56 -9.04
N SER A 45 -13.22 -1.85 -10.08
CA SER A 45 -13.08 -0.39 -10.09
C SER A 45 -14.38 0.25 -10.57
N ARG A 46 -15.23 0.64 -9.61
CA ARG A 46 -16.50 1.35 -9.90
C ARG A 46 -16.30 2.85 -10.14
N SER A 47 -15.25 3.44 -9.57
CA SER A 47 -14.90 4.84 -9.74
C SER A 47 -13.58 4.94 -10.52
N SER A 48 -13.57 5.80 -11.53
CA SER A 48 -12.35 6.17 -12.26
C SER A 48 -11.46 7.14 -11.48
N GLU A 49 -11.89 7.55 -10.27
CA GLU A 49 -11.17 8.54 -9.48
C GLU A 49 -9.87 7.94 -8.93
N LYS A 50 -8.77 8.41 -9.50
CA LYS A 50 -7.43 8.11 -9.01
C LYS A 50 -7.11 9.11 -7.92
N VAL A 51 -6.97 8.61 -6.71
CA VAL A 51 -6.43 9.39 -5.59
C VAL A 51 -4.92 9.25 -5.64
N PHE A 52 -4.24 10.37 -5.84
CA PHE A 52 -2.78 10.45 -5.79
C PHE A 52 -2.31 10.33 -4.35
N VAL A 53 -1.19 9.61 -4.17
CA VAL A 53 -0.49 9.50 -2.89
C VAL A 53 0.98 9.21 -3.17
N SER A 54 1.87 9.91 -2.48
CA SER A 54 3.29 9.58 -2.40
C SER A 54 3.47 8.43 -1.41
N LEU A 55 3.96 7.30 -1.91
CA LEU A 55 4.22 6.12 -1.09
C LEU A 55 5.60 6.22 -0.44
N PRO A 56 5.80 5.56 0.71
CA PRO A 56 7.15 5.31 1.19
C PRO A 56 7.97 4.50 0.20
N THR A 57 9.28 4.73 0.19
CA THR A 57 10.24 4.08 -0.69
C THR A 57 10.11 2.56 -0.67
N GLU A 58 9.86 1.96 0.50
CA GLU A 58 9.78 0.52 0.62
C GLU A 58 8.49 -0.09 0.05
N LEU A 59 7.51 0.73 -0.34
CA LEU A 59 6.35 0.34 -1.15
C LEU A 59 6.53 0.76 -2.61
N GLU A 60 7.17 1.89 -2.85
CA GLU A 60 7.46 2.38 -4.20
C GLU A 60 8.39 1.44 -4.96
N ASP A 61 9.43 0.90 -4.30
CA ASP A 61 10.36 -0.08 -4.87
C ASP A 61 9.67 -1.39 -5.31
N LEU A 62 8.53 -1.74 -4.68
CA LEU A 62 7.78 -2.95 -5.02
C LEU A 62 7.00 -2.80 -6.34
N ILE A 63 6.54 -1.59 -6.66
CA ILE A 63 5.71 -1.32 -7.84
C ILE A 63 6.36 -1.84 -9.14
N PRO A 64 7.61 -1.46 -9.50
CA PRO A 64 8.22 -1.90 -10.74
C PRO A 64 8.41 -3.42 -10.81
N GLU A 65 8.74 -4.06 -9.69
CA GLU A 65 8.91 -5.53 -9.64
C GLU A 65 7.60 -6.26 -9.96
N VAL A 66 6.47 -5.77 -9.43
CA VAL A 66 5.15 -6.32 -9.74
C VAL A 66 4.76 -6.07 -11.19
N GLU A 67 5.04 -4.88 -11.71
CA GLU A 67 4.76 -4.54 -13.11
C GLU A 67 5.57 -5.40 -14.08
N ASP A 68 6.86 -5.61 -13.81
CA ASP A 68 7.74 -6.45 -14.62
C ASP A 68 7.34 -7.93 -14.54
N PHE A 69 7.02 -8.44 -13.35
CA PHE A 69 6.46 -9.78 -13.19
C PHE A 69 5.17 -9.96 -14.01
N TYR A 70 4.25 -9.00 -13.92
CA TYR A 70 2.97 -9.12 -14.61
C TYR A 70 3.14 -9.03 -16.13
N LYS A 71 3.97 -8.10 -16.60
CA LYS A 71 4.24 -7.87 -18.03
C LYS A 71 4.86 -9.08 -18.72
N LYS A 72 5.76 -9.81 -18.05
CA LYS A 72 6.36 -11.05 -18.57
C LYS A 72 5.33 -12.13 -18.89
N ASN A 73 4.27 -12.20 -18.10
CA ASN A 73 3.23 -13.22 -18.22
C ASN A 73 1.98 -12.75 -18.99
N HIS A 74 1.76 -11.43 -19.08
CA HIS A 74 0.55 -10.82 -19.63
C HIS A 74 0.86 -9.66 -20.57
N SER A 75 1.47 -9.96 -21.72
CA SER A 75 1.79 -8.96 -22.73
C SER A 75 0.54 -8.21 -23.21
N GLY A 76 0.65 -6.88 -23.36
CA GLY A 76 -0.45 -6.04 -23.87
C GLY A 76 -1.45 -5.59 -22.80
N ARG A 77 -1.25 -5.93 -21.52
CA ARG A 77 -2.02 -5.40 -20.39
C ARG A 77 -1.22 -4.37 -19.60
N LYS A 78 -1.92 -3.40 -19.01
CA LYS A 78 -1.33 -2.37 -18.15
C LYS A 78 -1.99 -2.42 -16.77
N LEU A 79 -1.20 -2.33 -15.71
CA LEU A 79 -1.70 -2.26 -14.35
C LEU A 79 -2.13 -0.83 -13.99
N HIS A 80 -3.13 -0.75 -13.11
CA HIS A 80 -3.56 0.48 -12.47
C HIS A 80 -3.57 0.25 -10.97
N TRP A 81 -2.76 1.03 -10.25
CA TRP A 81 -2.63 0.92 -8.81
C TRP A 81 -3.80 1.63 -8.11
N HIS A 82 -4.46 0.90 -7.22
CA HIS A 82 -5.61 1.38 -6.45
C HIS A 82 -5.29 1.41 -4.95
N HIS A 83 -4.42 2.33 -4.55
CA HIS A 83 -3.93 2.45 -3.15
C HIS A 83 -5.04 2.68 -2.12
N LEU A 84 -6.16 3.29 -2.53
CA LEU A 84 -7.34 3.46 -1.67
C LEU A 84 -7.90 2.14 -1.14
N MET A 85 -7.76 1.04 -1.89
CA MET A 85 -8.23 -0.30 -1.51
C MET A 85 -7.12 -1.14 -0.87
N SER A 86 -5.95 -0.56 -0.64
CA SER A 86 -4.78 -1.25 -0.09
C SER A 86 -4.61 -0.94 1.39
N ASN A 87 -4.07 -1.91 2.12
CA ASN A 87 -3.73 -1.81 3.53
C ASN A 87 -2.43 -2.58 3.81
N GLY A 88 -1.93 -2.47 5.04
CA GLY A 88 -0.78 -3.21 5.51
C GLY A 88 -0.67 -3.17 7.02
N ILE A 89 0.24 -3.98 7.54
CA ILE A 89 0.58 -4.00 8.96
C ILE A 89 1.92 -3.30 9.12
N ILE A 90 1.98 -2.35 10.06
CA ILE A 90 3.23 -1.67 10.44
C ILE A 90 3.49 -1.88 11.93
N THR A 91 4.76 -1.96 12.29
CA THR A 91 5.17 -1.98 13.69
C THR A 91 5.44 -0.56 14.17
N PHE A 92 4.56 -0.05 15.02
CA PHE A 92 4.71 1.24 15.70
C PHE A 92 5.42 1.07 17.04
N LYS A 93 6.47 1.84 17.28
CA LYS A 93 7.26 1.81 18.52
C LYS A 93 7.20 3.17 19.19
N ASN A 94 6.90 3.18 20.48
CA ASN A 94 6.93 4.36 21.33
C ASN A 94 7.57 4.02 22.69
N GLU A 95 7.54 4.99 23.61
CA GLU A 95 8.12 4.84 24.96
C GLU A 95 7.37 3.80 25.83
N VAL A 96 6.13 3.46 25.47
CA VAL A 96 5.27 2.53 26.21
C VAL A 96 5.43 1.09 25.70
N GLY A 97 5.79 0.93 24.41
CA GLY A 97 6.02 -0.38 23.85
C GLY A 97 6.00 -0.42 22.32
N GLN A 98 5.76 -1.62 21.81
CA GLN A 98 5.69 -1.93 20.39
C GLN A 98 4.31 -2.50 20.08
N TYR A 99 3.67 -1.98 19.04
CA TYR A 99 2.33 -2.33 18.61
C TYR A 99 2.31 -2.59 17.11
N ASP A 100 1.63 -3.63 16.68
CA ASP A 100 1.36 -3.84 15.26
C ASP A 100 0.02 -3.20 14.91
N LEU A 101 0.05 -2.26 13.96
CA LEU A 101 -1.11 -1.50 13.51
C LEU A 101 -1.48 -1.96 12.11
N GLU A 102 -2.74 -2.39 11.93
CA GLU A 102 -3.33 -2.52 10.61
C GLU A 102 -3.80 -1.14 10.14
N VAL A 103 -3.24 -0.68 9.04
CA VAL A 103 -3.47 0.67 8.50
C VAL A 103 -3.73 0.61 7.00
N THR A 104 -4.57 1.51 6.51
CA THR A 104 -4.71 1.76 5.08
C THR A 104 -3.41 2.31 4.50
N THR A 105 -3.20 2.17 3.19
CA THR A 105 -1.99 2.72 2.55
C THR A 105 -1.88 4.24 2.70
N PHE A 106 -2.99 4.97 2.78
CA PHE A 106 -2.96 6.42 3.03
C PHE A 106 -2.53 6.75 4.45
N GLN A 107 -3.03 6.01 5.44
CA GLN A 107 -2.56 6.16 6.83
C GLN A 107 -1.08 5.81 6.95
N LEU A 108 -0.63 4.78 6.24
CA LEU A 108 0.77 4.40 6.18
C LEU A 108 1.63 5.54 5.62
N ALA A 109 1.23 6.16 4.51
CA ALA A 109 1.93 7.31 3.93
C ALA A 109 2.00 8.49 4.91
N VAL A 110 0.92 8.78 5.62
CA VAL A 110 0.87 9.82 6.65
C VAL A 110 1.81 9.50 7.82
N LEU A 111 1.76 8.27 8.37
CA LEU A 111 2.58 7.87 9.51
C LEU A 111 4.08 7.90 9.18
N PHE A 112 4.43 7.61 7.93
CA PHE A 112 5.82 7.67 7.47
C PHE A 112 6.46 9.06 7.63
N ALA A 113 5.66 10.13 7.64
CA ALA A 113 6.17 11.49 7.84
C ALA A 113 6.87 11.68 9.21
N TRP A 114 6.60 10.80 10.18
CA TRP A 114 7.19 10.81 11.52
C TRP A 114 8.39 9.88 11.70
N ASN A 115 8.72 9.00 10.75
CA ASN A 115 9.77 8.00 10.94
C ASN A 115 11.15 8.61 11.28
N GLN A 116 11.50 9.74 10.67
CA GLN A 116 12.75 10.46 10.95
C GLN A 116 12.62 11.54 12.03
N ARG A 117 11.40 11.81 12.51
CA ARG A 117 11.08 12.89 13.46
C ARG A 117 9.93 12.52 14.41
N PRO A 118 10.09 11.47 15.26
CA PRO A 118 8.96 10.87 15.98
C PRO A 118 8.26 11.80 16.98
N ARG A 119 8.96 12.83 17.46
CA ARG A 119 8.47 13.78 18.48
C ARG A 119 8.05 15.14 17.92
N GLU A 120 8.18 15.34 16.61
CA GLU A 120 7.86 16.62 15.99
C GLU A 120 6.37 16.75 15.69
N ARG A 121 5.87 17.99 15.79
CA ARG A 121 4.55 18.35 15.29
C ARG A 121 4.67 18.65 13.80
N ILE A 122 3.89 17.97 12.98
CA ILE A 122 3.81 18.22 11.53
C ILE A 122 2.49 18.92 11.24
N SER A 123 2.54 20.06 10.55
CA SER A 123 1.35 20.79 10.15
C SER A 123 0.55 20.02 9.09
N PHE A 124 -0.74 20.31 8.98
CA PHE A 124 -1.59 19.72 7.94
C PHE A 124 -1.04 19.97 6.53
N GLU A 125 -0.57 21.20 6.24
CA GLU A 125 0.03 21.54 4.95
C GLU A 125 1.30 20.73 4.66
N ASN A 126 2.16 20.51 5.67
CA ASN A 126 3.35 19.70 5.49
C ASN A 126 3.02 18.22 5.24
N LEU A 127 1.98 17.69 5.89
CA LEU A 127 1.50 16.33 5.62
C LEU A 127 0.91 16.21 4.22
N LYS A 128 0.16 17.23 3.77
CA LYS A 128 -0.38 17.29 2.41
C LYS A 128 0.73 17.31 1.36
N LEU A 129 1.78 18.10 1.58
CA LEU A 129 2.95 18.11 0.70
C LEU A 129 3.71 16.78 0.72
N ALA A 130 3.91 16.17 1.88
CA ALA A 130 4.66 14.92 2.00
C ALA A 130 3.92 13.72 1.40
N THR A 131 2.60 13.70 1.48
CA THR A 131 1.77 12.57 1.04
C THR A 131 1.12 12.77 -0.31
N GLU A 132 1.07 14.01 -0.83
CA GLU A 132 0.33 14.42 -2.03
C GLU A 132 -1.17 14.05 -2.03
N LEU A 133 -1.72 13.69 -0.87
CA LEU A 133 -3.13 13.38 -0.74
C LEU A 133 -4.00 14.63 -0.97
N PRO A 134 -5.13 14.50 -1.70
CA PRO A 134 -6.13 15.55 -1.77
C PRO A 134 -6.60 15.96 -0.37
N ASP A 135 -6.94 17.24 -0.18
CA ASP A 135 -7.33 17.80 1.12
C ASP A 135 -8.44 16.98 1.81
N ALA A 136 -9.48 16.62 1.06
CA ALA A 136 -10.59 15.82 1.55
C ALA A 136 -10.16 14.40 2.01
N GLU A 137 -9.26 13.77 1.26
CA GLU A 137 -8.74 12.44 1.60
C GLU A 137 -7.82 12.52 2.82
N LEU A 138 -6.90 13.48 2.87
CA LEU A 138 -6.01 13.66 4.02
C LEU A 138 -6.81 13.93 5.30
N ARG A 139 -7.85 14.77 5.25
CA ARG A 139 -8.76 14.98 6.39
C ARG A 139 -9.42 13.67 6.82
N ARG A 140 -9.95 12.88 5.88
CA ARG A 140 -10.57 11.59 6.19
C ARG A 140 -9.58 10.60 6.80
N THR A 141 -8.36 10.55 6.27
CA THR A 141 -7.27 9.69 6.75
C THR A 141 -6.84 10.05 8.17
N LEU A 142 -6.78 11.33 8.51
CA LEU A 142 -6.44 11.80 9.86
C LEU A 142 -7.59 11.63 10.86
N TRP A 143 -8.84 11.76 10.39
CA TRP A 143 -10.06 11.66 11.19
C TRP A 143 -10.71 10.29 11.04
N VAL A 144 -9.97 9.22 11.39
CA VAL A 144 -10.62 7.92 11.55
C VAL A 144 -11.45 7.95 12.81
N ARG A 145 -12.76 8.15 12.65
CA ARG A 145 -13.73 7.80 13.71
C ARG A 145 -13.61 6.30 13.92
N HIS A 146 -13.05 5.88 15.05
CA HIS A 146 -13.37 4.58 15.59
C HIS A 146 -14.90 4.56 15.76
N GLY A 147 -15.59 3.81 14.91
CA GLY A 147 -16.91 3.31 15.21
C GLY A 147 -16.76 2.36 16.38
N VAL A 148 -16.72 2.91 17.59
CA VAL A 148 -17.09 2.15 18.78
C VAL A 148 -18.59 1.94 18.63
N ASN A 149 -18.97 0.83 17.99
CA ASN A 149 -20.30 0.28 18.15
C ASN A 149 -20.36 -0.17 19.61
N GLU A 150 -20.99 0.65 20.45
CA GLU A 150 -21.71 0.15 21.64
C GLU A 150 -22.86 -0.76 21.20
#